data_AF-A0A484HJB0-F1
#
_entry.id   AF-A0A484HJB0-F1
#
_cell.length_a   1.000
_cell.length_b   1.000
_cell.length_c   1.000
_cell.angle_alpha   90.00
_cell.angle_beta   90.00
_cell.angle_gamma   90.00
#
_symmetry.space_group_name_H-M   'P 1'
#
loop_
_entity.id
_entity.type
_entity.pdbx_description
1 polymer ?
#
loop_
_entity_poly.entity_id
_entity_poly.type
_entity_poly.pdbx_seq_one_letter_code
_entity_poly.pdbx_strand_id
1 'polypeptide(L)'
;MPNKKQISEFIGITPGFLRATNLANDWEKVDSSAGYIITPNVIQSLERISKGLTIKNGQKAFSLIGPYGSGKSAFAVFLCQLLGRDSERSKNATSLLSKANHPSLNKTQVKRVKKEGHGYLPIAITARRRPISQLLLDGILKAAFLLDLTKSTNHLISRIQEALEKKFWKDSGTIIQFLLEIKKEAVFQRFSGLFLMIDEAGKTLEYALQDKNGGDVYIFQEIAELANRQQKNPILFLIILHQMFDDYVELSDRTIRNEWVKVQERFQSVQFAESAATTIRMIAKAIRHSKSLPKAVGDKISEELSTLKRKEAPLPLGLNFSSFEKLAKDAWPLHPTVLLAIPHLFRRLAQNERSIFSYLTSLEPYGFQEFSKRELTEEDHFVRLKDIYNYLLANFEVGLSRLPHAKRLLEANDIIHSKAQLTVDEVDLIRSVALLNVLGEMCPLGATNRLMASAASNINKIESKLDTLRSQSILTYRRLDGTYRVWEGSDVDIHARMKEARRKLQMEGKSLYETLSQHLPSRSMVARRNSLETGAHRYFKIVYSERINGNYNNLFKCLDGAAGLILVLLPQADYKAAQTKANQATASYDVVK
;
A
#
# COMPACT_ATOMS: atom_id res chain seq x y z
N MET A 1 -17.10 -49.44 4.19
CA MET A 1 -15.93 -48.57 4.43
C MET A 1 -16.30 -47.57 5.51
N PRO A 2 -15.52 -47.40 6.58
CA PRO A 2 -15.83 -46.39 7.58
C PRO A 2 -15.86 -45.02 6.89
N ASN A 3 -16.90 -44.25 7.15
CA ASN A 3 -17.14 -42.94 6.55
C ASN A 3 -16.01 -42.01 7.01
N LYS A 4 -14.96 -41.84 6.20
CA LYS A 4 -13.78 -41.05 6.57
C LYS A 4 -14.18 -39.58 6.62
N LYS A 5 -14.04 -38.97 7.80
CA LYS A 5 -14.47 -37.59 8.04
C LYS A 5 -13.49 -36.61 7.42
N GLN A 6 -13.99 -35.59 6.74
CA GLN A 6 -13.14 -34.51 6.21
C GLN A 6 -12.93 -33.42 7.26
N ILE A 7 -11.82 -32.68 7.16
CA ILE A 7 -11.55 -31.51 8.02
C ILE A 7 -12.69 -30.47 7.92
N SER A 8 -13.23 -30.27 6.71
CA SER A 8 -14.34 -29.38 6.38
C SER A 8 -15.65 -29.71 7.12
N GLU A 9 -15.81 -30.91 7.68
CA GLU A 9 -16.96 -31.23 8.52
C GLU A 9 -16.90 -30.59 9.90
N PHE A 10 -15.70 -30.22 10.37
CA PHE A 10 -15.44 -29.64 11.68
C PHE A 10 -15.23 -28.14 11.63
N ILE A 11 -14.85 -27.59 10.47
CA ILE A 11 -14.58 -26.15 10.30
C ILE A 11 -15.41 -25.54 9.19
N GLY A 12 -15.82 -24.29 9.39
CA GLY A 12 -16.37 -23.42 8.35
C GLY A 12 -15.76 -22.03 8.43
N ILE A 13 -15.73 -21.31 7.32
CA ILE A 13 -15.30 -19.90 7.30
C ILE A 13 -16.52 -18.99 7.37
N THR A 14 -16.47 -17.99 8.24
CA THR A 14 -17.57 -17.04 8.42
C THR A 14 -17.79 -16.20 7.15
N PRO A 15 -19.03 -16.10 6.63
CA PRO A 15 -19.29 -15.40 5.37
C PRO A 15 -18.96 -13.90 5.35
N GLY A 16 -18.99 -13.23 6.51
CA GLY A 16 -18.67 -11.80 6.62
C GLY A 16 -17.25 -11.42 6.22
N PHE A 17 -16.34 -12.39 6.07
CA PHE A 17 -14.97 -12.18 5.58
C PHE A 17 -14.81 -12.47 4.07
N LEU A 18 -15.86 -12.93 3.39
CA LEU A 18 -15.79 -13.43 2.01
C LEU A 18 -15.87 -12.34 0.94
N ARG A 19 -16.43 -11.17 1.26
CA ARG A 19 -16.89 -10.24 0.22
C ARG A 19 -15.94 -9.06 0.05
N ALA A 20 -15.32 -8.98 -1.13
CA ALA A 20 -14.68 -7.76 -1.59
C ALA A 20 -15.71 -6.61 -1.56
N THR A 21 -15.41 -5.54 -0.83
CA THR A 21 -16.32 -4.40 -0.68
C THR A 21 -16.08 -3.40 -1.80
N ASN A 22 -17.11 -3.14 -2.61
CA ASN A 22 -17.09 -2.05 -3.57
C ASN A 22 -17.79 -0.84 -2.93
N LEU A 23 -17.02 0.20 -2.59
CA LEU A 23 -17.55 1.36 -1.88
C LEU A 23 -18.77 1.97 -2.60
N ALA A 24 -18.70 2.17 -3.91
CA ALA A 24 -19.76 2.83 -4.69
C ALA A 24 -21.07 2.03 -4.74
N ASN A 25 -21.01 0.70 -4.65
CA ASN A 25 -22.18 -0.18 -4.80
C ASN A 25 -22.69 -0.78 -3.49
N ASP A 26 -21.86 -0.87 -2.45
CA ASP A 26 -22.18 -1.60 -1.23
C ASP A 26 -22.65 -0.70 -0.09
N TRP A 27 -22.36 0.60 -0.11
CA TRP A 27 -22.78 1.50 0.96
C TRP A 27 -24.31 1.58 1.11
N GLU A 28 -25.07 1.37 0.02
CA GLU A 28 -26.53 1.38 0.01
C GLU A 28 -27.19 0.14 0.58
N LYS A 29 -26.48 -1.00 0.61
CA LYS A 29 -27.05 -2.30 0.99
C LYS A 29 -27.02 -2.47 2.51
N VAL A 30 -28.17 -2.82 3.09
CA VAL A 30 -28.35 -3.01 4.54
C VAL A 30 -27.35 -4.01 5.12
N ASP A 31 -27.11 -5.12 4.41
CA ASP A 31 -26.25 -6.20 4.88
C ASP A 31 -24.76 -5.99 4.62
N SER A 32 -24.34 -4.90 3.97
CA SER A 32 -22.92 -4.74 3.59
C SER A 32 -21.98 -4.46 4.75
N SER A 33 -22.48 -4.02 5.91
CA SER A 33 -21.71 -4.00 7.15
C SER A 33 -21.99 -5.19 8.06
N ALA A 34 -22.91 -6.08 7.68
CA ALA A 34 -23.27 -7.24 8.48
C ALA A 34 -22.06 -8.20 8.56
N GLY A 35 -21.48 -8.30 9.76
CA GLY A 35 -20.28 -9.11 10.00
C GLY A 35 -18.96 -8.32 9.96
N TYR A 36 -18.98 -7.01 9.73
CA TYR A 36 -17.79 -6.17 9.88
C TYR A 36 -17.28 -6.18 11.32
N ILE A 37 -15.96 -6.35 11.49
CA ILE A 37 -15.33 -6.44 12.81
C ILE A 37 -14.76 -5.09 13.21
N ILE A 38 -15.27 -4.56 14.32
CA ILE A 38 -14.73 -3.36 14.95
C ILE A 38 -13.46 -3.74 15.72
N THR A 39 -12.30 -3.41 15.15
CA THR A 39 -10.99 -3.59 15.76
C THR A 39 -10.59 -2.35 16.58
N PRO A 40 -9.55 -2.43 17.43
CA PRO A 40 -8.99 -1.25 18.08
C PRO A 40 -8.57 -0.15 17.10
N ASN A 41 -8.03 -0.51 15.93
CA ASN A 41 -7.65 0.45 14.90
C ASN A 41 -8.86 1.14 14.25
N VAL A 42 -9.98 0.42 14.03
CA VAL A 42 -11.26 1.01 13.62
C VAL A 42 -11.72 2.05 14.63
N ILE A 43 -11.69 1.73 15.93
CA ILE A 43 -12.09 2.64 17.01
C ILE A 43 -11.22 3.89 17.01
N GLN A 44 -9.89 3.75 16.96
CA GLN A 44 -8.97 4.89 16.93
C GLN A 44 -9.17 5.75 15.67
N SER A 45 -9.45 5.13 14.53
CA SER A 45 -9.75 5.83 13.27
C SER A 45 -11.03 6.64 13.38
N LEU A 46 -12.10 6.05 13.94
CA LEU A 46 -13.38 6.73 14.20
C LEU A 46 -13.22 7.88 15.17
N GLU A 47 -12.44 7.73 16.24
CA GLU A 47 -12.18 8.82 17.19
C GLU A 47 -11.51 10.01 16.51
N ARG A 48 -10.49 9.76 15.67
CA ARG A 48 -9.80 10.83 14.93
C ARG A 48 -10.75 11.58 14.01
N ILE A 49 -11.53 10.84 13.21
CA ILE A 49 -12.53 11.43 12.30
C ILE A 49 -13.61 12.19 13.08
N SER A 50 -14.12 11.60 14.15
CA SER A 50 -15.17 12.22 14.99
C SER A 50 -14.67 13.51 15.65
N LYS A 51 -13.44 13.52 16.19
CA LYS A 51 -12.80 14.72 16.77
C LYS A 51 -12.73 15.84 15.73
N GLY A 52 -12.28 15.53 14.51
CA GLY A 52 -12.20 16.49 13.41
C GLY A 52 -13.53 17.13 13.03
N LEU A 53 -14.64 16.38 13.11
CA LEU A 53 -15.99 16.89 12.83
C LEU A 53 -16.60 17.69 13.98
N THR A 54 -16.22 17.39 15.23
CA THR A 54 -16.83 18.03 16.42
C THR A 54 -16.09 19.27 16.92
N ILE A 55 -14.78 19.38 16.67
CA ILE A 55 -13.95 20.48 17.19
C ILE A 55 -14.00 21.67 16.22
N LYS A 56 -14.07 22.90 16.76
CA LYS A 56 -13.97 24.14 15.96
C LYS A 56 -12.59 24.20 15.30
N ASN A 57 -12.54 24.48 14.00
CA ASN A 57 -11.32 24.36 13.17
C ASN A 57 -10.71 22.94 13.12
N GLY A 58 -11.50 21.91 13.42
CA GLY A 58 -11.06 20.52 13.24
C GLY A 58 -10.80 20.16 11.78
N GLN A 59 -9.87 19.24 11.59
CA GLN A 59 -9.52 18.66 10.29
C GLN A 59 -10.69 17.83 9.74
N LYS A 60 -11.02 18.01 8.46
CA LYS A 60 -12.11 17.29 7.79
C LYS A 60 -11.68 16.56 6.52
N ALA A 61 -10.42 16.72 6.11
CA ALA A 61 -9.80 15.93 5.06
C ALA A 61 -8.87 14.86 5.65
N PHE A 62 -9.14 13.58 5.35
CA PHE A 62 -8.44 12.41 5.88
C PHE A 62 -7.94 11.50 4.76
N SER A 63 -6.73 10.98 4.92
CA SER A 63 -6.19 9.94 4.06
C SER A 63 -6.09 8.63 4.84
N LEU A 64 -6.76 7.59 4.34
CA LEU A 64 -6.77 6.26 4.94
C LEU A 64 -5.76 5.38 4.20
N ILE A 65 -4.66 5.03 4.88
CA ILE A 65 -3.49 4.43 4.25
C ILE A 65 -3.22 3.05 4.83
N GLY A 66 -3.18 2.02 4.00
CA GLY A 66 -2.84 0.68 4.47
C GLY A 66 -2.90 -0.37 3.38
N PRO A 67 -2.28 -1.53 3.55
CA PRO A 67 -2.12 -2.54 2.50
C PRO A 67 -3.47 -3.08 1.98
N TYR A 68 -3.44 -3.78 0.85
CA TYR A 68 -4.61 -4.54 0.37
C TYR A 68 -5.10 -5.49 1.46
N GLY A 69 -6.42 -5.65 1.55
CA GLY A 69 -7.02 -6.55 2.54
C GLY A 69 -7.05 -6.04 3.98
N SER A 70 -6.58 -4.82 4.28
CA SER A 70 -6.65 -4.27 5.64
C SER A 70 -8.04 -3.79 6.06
N GLY A 71 -9.05 -3.90 5.18
CA GLY A 71 -10.44 -3.53 5.48
C GLY A 71 -10.80 -2.06 5.27
N LYS A 72 -9.97 -1.27 4.57
CA LYS A 72 -10.21 0.17 4.32
C LYS A 72 -11.56 0.49 3.66
N SER A 73 -11.89 -0.19 2.56
CA SER A 73 -13.15 0.02 1.83
C SER A 73 -14.35 -0.43 2.66
N ALA A 74 -14.21 -1.53 3.41
CA ALA A 74 -15.22 -1.99 4.37
C ALA A 74 -15.42 -0.99 5.52
N PHE A 75 -14.34 -0.39 6.03
CA PHE A 75 -14.40 0.70 7.00
C PHE A 75 -15.12 1.93 6.44
N ALA A 76 -14.85 2.31 5.18
CA ALA A 76 -15.51 3.44 4.54
C ALA A 76 -17.01 3.19 4.35
N VAL A 77 -17.42 1.97 3.96
CA VAL A 77 -18.84 1.57 3.93
C VAL A 77 -19.46 1.63 5.32
N PHE A 78 -18.80 1.05 6.33
CA PHE A 78 -19.26 1.10 7.72
C PHE A 78 -19.41 2.55 8.20
N LEU A 79 -18.43 3.41 7.94
CA LEU A 79 -18.45 4.82 8.30
C LEU A 79 -19.56 5.57 7.57
N CYS A 80 -19.78 5.29 6.29
CA CYS A 80 -20.86 5.88 5.50
C CYS A 80 -22.23 5.52 6.09
N GLN A 81 -22.45 4.25 6.43
CA GLN A 81 -23.69 3.82 7.08
C GLN A 81 -23.82 4.41 8.49
N LEU A 82 -22.71 4.48 9.23
CA LEU A 82 -22.66 5.08 10.55
C LEU A 82 -22.97 6.57 10.52
N LEU A 83 -22.61 7.31 9.46
CA LEU A 83 -22.84 8.76 9.33
C LEU A 83 -24.09 9.13 8.51
N GLY A 84 -24.74 8.15 7.88
CA GLY A 84 -25.97 8.36 7.12
C GLY A 84 -27.16 8.76 7.99
N ARG A 85 -28.26 9.16 7.33
CA ARG A 85 -29.55 9.42 7.97
C ARG A 85 -30.03 8.24 8.80
N ASP A 86 -30.87 8.53 9.79
CA ASP A 86 -31.52 7.50 10.58
C ASP A 86 -32.34 6.57 9.68
N SER A 87 -31.82 5.37 9.53
CA SER A 87 -32.26 4.30 8.64
C SER A 87 -31.87 2.98 9.28
N GLU A 88 -32.38 1.87 8.77
CA GLU A 88 -32.00 0.53 9.24
C GLU A 88 -30.48 0.31 9.18
N ARG A 89 -29.84 0.79 8.10
CA ARG A 89 -28.38 0.83 7.92
C ARG A 89 -27.65 1.52 9.07
N SER A 90 -28.07 2.76 9.39
CA SER A 90 -27.51 3.56 10.49
C SER A 90 -27.67 2.86 11.84
N LYS A 91 -28.82 2.23 12.09
CA LYS A 91 -29.10 1.48 13.31
C LYS A 91 -28.20 0.24 13.41
N ASN A 92 -28.01 -0.49 12.32
CA ASN A 92 -27.12 -1.66 12.28
C ASN A 92 -25.66 -1.27 12.54
N ALA A 93 -25.16 -0.23 11.87
CA ALA A 93 -23.80 0.28 12.10
C ALA A 93 -23.60 0.77 13.55
N THR A 94 -24.58 1.47 14.11
CA THR A 94 -24.56 1.92 15.52
C THR A 94 -24.60 0.74 16.50
N SER A 95 -25.36 -0.31 16.18
CA SER A 95 -25.42 -1.55 16.96
C SER A 95 -24.06 -2.27 16.98
N LEU A 96 -23.40 -2.41 15.82
CA LEU A 96 -22.05 -2.97 15.72
C LEU A 96 -21.04 -2.21 16.57
N LEU A 97 -21.07 -0.87 16.53
CA LEU A 97 -20.22 -0.04 17.38
C LEU A 97 -20.51 -0.26 18.86
N SER A 98 -21.79 -0.33 19.24
CA SER A 98 -22.17 -0.55 20.65
C SER A 98 -21.73 -1.92 21.17
N LYS A 99 -21.77 -2.97 20.35
CA LYS A 99 -21.29 -4.31 20.72
C LYS A 99 -19.77 -4.35 20.98
N ALA A 100 -19.02 -3.41 20.42
CA ALA A 100 -17.58 -3.30 20.68
C ALA A 100 -17.26 -2.77 22.09
N ASN A 101 -18.26 -2.20 22.80
CA ASN A 101 -18.16 -1.74 24.20
C ASN A 101 -16.92 -0.87 24.51
N HIS A 102 -16.59 0.09 23.65
CA HIS A 102 -15.42 0.96 23.86
C HIS A 102 -15.80 2.26 24.61
N PRO A 103 -15.08 2.66 25.69
CA PRO A 103 -15.48 3.78 26.56
C PRO A 103 -15.54 5.15 25.86
N SER A 104 -14.65 5.35 24.88
CA SER A 104 -14.44 6.64 24.20
C SER A 104 -15.38 6.92 23.03
N LEU A 105 -16.15 5.92 22.55
CA LEU A 105 -17.07 6.06 21.42
C LEU A 105 -18.44 5.52 21.83
N ASN A 106 -19.31 6.41 22.28
CA ASN A 106 -20.69 6.06 22.66
C ASN A 106 -21.72 6.61 21.66
N LYS A 107 -22.98 6.15 21.82
CA LYS A 107 -24.12 6.60 20.99
C LYS A 107 -24.26 8.14 20.99
N THR A 108 -23.88 8.81 22.07
CA THR A 108 -23.96 10.27 22.21
C THR A 108 -22.98 10.98 21.30
N GLN A 109 -21.76 10.46 21.13
CA GLN A 109 -20.78 11.04 20.21
C GLN A 109 -21.19 10.87 18.75
N VAL A 110 -21.74 9.70 18.38
CA VAL A 110 -22.29 9.49 17.04
C VAL A 110 -23.46 10.44 16.76
N LYS A 111 -24.37 10.63 17.73
CA LYS A 111 -25.47 11.60 17.62
C LYS A 111 -24.98 13.04 17.46
N ARG A 112 -23.91 13.43 18.17
CA ARG A 112 -23.28 14.75 18.02
C ARG A 112 -22.72 14.97 16.61
N VAL A 113 -22.08 13.95 16.03
CA VAL A 113 -21.55 14.02 14.67
C VAL A 113 -22.69 14.18 13.63
N LYS A 114 -23.84 13.52 13.85
CA LYS A 114 -25.01 13.55 12.96
C LYS A 114 -25.93 14.77 13.08
N LYS A 115 -25.65 15.72 13.99
CA LYS A 115 -26.53 16.86 14.32
C LYS A 115 -28.02 16.47 14.33
N GLU A 116 -28.42 15.70 15.36
CA GLU A 116 -29.83 15.31 15.58
C GLU A 116 -30.42 14.31 14.55
N GLY A 117 -29.59 13.48 13.91
CA GLY A 117 -30.06 12.34 13.08
C GLY A 117 -30.20 12.64 11.59
N HIS A 118 -29.90 13.87 11.18
CA HIS A 118 -29.96 14.37 9.81
C HIS A 118 -28.91 13.77 8.86
N GLY A 119 -27.79 13.27 9.40
CA GLY A 119 -26.78 12.49 8.66
C GLY A 119 -26.08 13.24 7.53
N TYR A 120 -25.16 12.59 6.84
CA TYR A 120 -24.41 13.16 5.72
C TYR A 120 -24.90 12.59 4.39
N LEU A 121 -24.92 13.41 3.33
CA LEU A 121 -25.14 12.92 1.97
C LEU A 121 -23.83 12.29 1.46
N PRO A 122 -23.82 10.99 1.13
CA PRO A 122 -22.60 10.33 0.66
C PRO A 122 -22.37 10.62 -0.82
N ILE A 123 -21.11 10.90 -1.16
CA ILE A 123 -20.59 10.95 -2.52
C ILE A 123 -19.48 9.90 -2.58
N ALA A 124 -19.85 8.69 -2.99
CA ALA A 124 -18.95 7.53 -3.02
C ALA A 124 -18.37 7.31 -4.42
N ILE A 125 -17.04 7.39 -4.54
CA ILE A 125 -16.31 7.26 -5.79
C ILE A 125 -15.29 6.13 -5.65
N THR A 126 -15.22 5.25 -6.66
CA THR A 126 -14.11 4.31 -6.82
C THR A 126 -13.24 4.79 -7.96
N ALA A 127 -12.00 5.18 -7.64
CA ALA A 127 -11.07 5.69 -8.62
C ALA A 127 -10.62 4.60 -9.60
N ARG A 128 -10.35 5.04 -10.83
CA ARG A 128 -9.88 4.25 -11.96
C ARG A 128 -8.91 5.11 -12.78
N ARG A 129 -8.21 4.54 -13.75
CA ARG A 129 -7.28 5.28 -14.63
C ARG A 129 -8.02 6.23 -15.57
N ARG A 130 -8.54 7.33 -15.02
CA ARG A 130 -9.28 8.42 -15.69
C ARG A 130 -9.02 9.73 -14.94
N PRO A 131 -9.28 10.89 -15.57
CA PRO A 131 -9.21 12.20 -14.92
C PRO A 131 -10.08 12.24 -13.66
N ILE A 132 -9.50 12.65 -12.53
CA ILE A 132 -10.20 12.66 -11.24
C ILE A 132 -11.40 13.63 -11.25
N SER A 133 -11.30 14.77 -11.92
CA SER A 133 -12.37 15.75 -12.07
C SER A 133 -13.62 15.15 -12.75
N GLN A 134 -13.42 14.28 -13.74
CA GLN A 134 -14.52 13.55 -14.37
C GLN A 134 -15.19 12.59 -13.37
N LEU A 135 -14.40 11.82 -12.61
CA LEU A 135 -14.92 10.87 -11.61
C LEU A 135 -15.65 11.58 -10.46
N LEU A 136 -15.19 12.77 -10.08
CA LEU A 136 -15.85 13.64 -9.11
C LEU A 136 -17.24 14.06 -9.61
N LEU A 137 -17.37 14.50 -10.87
CA LEU A 137 -18.67 14.85 -11.44
C LEU A 137 -19.61 13.63 -11.57
N ASP A 138 -19.10 12.48 -12.00
CA ASP A 138 -19.87 11.23 -12.01
C ASP A 138 -20.40 10.92 -10.59
N GLY A 139 -19.58 11.09 -9.57
CA GLY A 139 -19.96 10.89 -8.16
C GLY A 139 -20.99 11.90 -7.67
N ILE A 140 -20.82 13.18 -7.97
CA ILE A 140 -21.76 14.26 -7.63
C ILE A 140 -23.10 14.00 -8.31
N LEU A 141 -23.11 13.61 -9.59
CA LEU A 141 -24.32 13.27 -10.32
C LEU A 141 -25.09 12.14 -9.64
N LYS A 142 -24.41 11.05 -9.27
CA LYS A 142 -25.02 9.94 -8.54
C LYS A 142 -25.61 10.39 -7.20
N ALA A 143 -24.89 11.23 -6.46
CA ALA A 143 -25.38 11.75 -5.19
C ALA A 143 -26.59 12.68 -5.35
N ALA A 144 -26.67 13.43 -6.46
CA ALA A 144 -27.83 14.26 -6.76
C ALA A 144 -29.10 13.43 -6.98
N PHE A 145 -28.97 12.22 -7.56
CA PHE A 145 -30.09 11.28 -7.67
C PHE A 145 -30.54 10.65 -6.34
N LEU A 146 -29.78 10.81 -5.26
CA LEU A 146 -30.18 10.38 -3.90
C LEU A 146 -31.01 11.44 -3.17
N LEU A 147 -31.09 12.65 -3.71
CA LEU A 147 -31.88 13.75 -3.19
C LEU A 147 -33.31 13.67 -3.73
N ASP A 148 -34.26 14.28 -3.01
CA ASP A 148 -35.62 14.45 -3.50
C ASP A 148 -35.60 15.30 -4.79
N LEU A 149 -36.29 14.84 -5.84
CA LEU A 149 -36.26 15.43 -7.18
C LEU A 149 -37.08 16.73 -7.28
N THR A 150 -36.64 17.76 -6.56
CA THR A 150 -37.18 19.13 -6.66
C THR A 150 -36.81 19.76 -8.02
N LYS A 151 -37.47 20.88 -8.36
CA LYS A 151 -37.11 21.67 -9.57
C LYS A 151 -35.63 22.09 -9.56
N SER A 152 -35.11 22.51 -8.41
CA SER A 152 -33.69 22.88 -8.24
C SER A 152 -32.76 21.68 -8.45
N THR A 153 -33.09 20.54 -7.86
CA THR A 153 -32.31 19.29 -7.99
C THR A 153 -32.28 18.79 -9.44
N ASN A 154 -33.42 18.79 -10.13
CA ASN A 154 -33.48 18.39 -11.55
C ASN A 154 -32.68 19.35 -12.46
N HIS A 155 -32.70 20.65 -12.16
CA HIS A 155 -31.89 21.62 -12.89
C HIS A 155 -30.39 21.41 -12.65
N LEU A 156 -29.99 21.11 -11.42
CA LEU A 156 -28.60 20.76 -11.07
C LEU A 156 -28.15 19.49 -11.80
N ILE A 157 -28.96 18.43 -11.80
CA ILE A 157 -28.69 17.17 -12.51
C ILE A 157 -28.44 17.42 -13.99
N SER A 158 -29.33 18.20 -14.64
CA SER A 158 -29.22 18.52 -16.07
C SER A 158 -27.92 19.26 -16.40
N ARG A 159 -27.53 20.24 -15.56
CA ARG A 159 -26.27 20.99 -15.72
C ARG A 159 -25.03 20.12 -15.50
N ILE A 160 -25.07 19.17 -14.57
CA ILE A 160 -23.97 18.22 -14.35
C ILE A 160 -23.82 17.27 -15.56
N GLN A 161 -24.94 16.78 -16.11
CA GLN A 161 -24.92 15.94 -17.31
C GLN A 161 -24.33 16.69 -18.51
N GLU A 162 -24.77 17.94 -18.73
CA GLU A 162 -24.19 18.80 -19.77
C GLU A 162 -22.68 19.03 -19.56
N ALA A 163 -22.24 19.26 -18.33
CA ALA A 163 -20.82 19.44 -18.00
C ALA A 163 -19.98 18.18 -18.26
N LEU A 164 -20.56 16.99 -18.06
CA LEU A 164 -19.92 15.71 -18.39
C LEU A 164 -19.79 15.53 -19.91
N GLU A 165 -20.85 15.80 -20.66
CA GLU A 165 -20.89 15.69 -22.13
C GLU A 165 -19.92 16.67 -22.80
N LYS A 166 -19.97 17.95 -22.41
CA LYS A 166 -19.13 19.03 -22.95
C LYS A 166 -17.71 19.05 -22.38
N LYS A 167 -17.38 18.12 -21.48
CA LYS A 167 -16.06 18.00 -20.83
C LYS A 167 -15.61 19.25 -20.08
N PHE A 168 -16.54 19.96 -19.46
CA PHE A 168 -16.22 21.11 -18.59
C PHE A 168 -15.45 20.69 -17.33
N TRP A 169 -15.40 19.38 -17.04
CA TRP A 169 -14.58 18.79 -15.99
C TRP A 169 -13.07 18.99 -16.13
N LYS A 170 -12.59 19.54 -17.25
CA LYS A 170 -11.19 19.96 -17.40
C LYS A 170 -10.83 21.19 -16.54
N ASP A 171 -11.83 21.97 -16.15
CA ASP A 171 -11.66 23.08 -15.21
C ASP A 171 -12.01 22.61 -13.79
N SER A 172 -11.04 22.69 -12.87
CA SER A 172 -11.23 22.30 -11.47
C SER A 172 -12.25 23.20 -10.76
N GLY A 173 -12.34 24.48 -11.16
CA GLY A 173 -13.30 25.45 -10.62
C GLY A 173 -14.75 25.01 -10.81
N THR A 174 -15.06 24.47 -11.99
CA THR A 174 -16.37 23.88 -12.32
C THR A 174 -16.74 22.75 -11.33
N ILE A 175 -15.80 21.88 -10.96
CA ILE A 175 -16.03 20.79 -10.00
C ILE A 175 -16.36 21.33 -8.60
N ILE A 176 -15.58 22.31 -8.14
CA ILE A 176 -15.79 22.96 -6.85
C ILE A 176 -17.15 23.66 -6.81
N GLN A 177 -17.57 24.30 -7.91
CA GLN A 177 -18.89 24.91 -8.02
C GLN A 177 -20.00 23.86 -7.86
N PHE A 178 -19.96 22.76 -8.61
CA PHE A 178 -20.98 21.70 -8.50
C PHE A 178 -20.99 21.05 -7.10
N LEU A 179 -19.82 20.87 -6.48
CA LEU A 179 -19.71 20.36 -5.11
C LEU A 179 -20.39 21.31 -4.08
N LEU A 180 -20.27 22.63 -4.27
CA LEU A 180 -20.94 23.61 -3.44
C LEU A 180 -22.45 23.67 -3.70
N GLU A 181 -22.89 23.52 -4.95
CA GLU A 181 -24.30 23.49 -5.33
C GLU A 181 -25.01 22.26 -4.74
N ILE A 182 -24.45 21.06 -4.90
CA ILE A 182 -25.04 19.85 -4.29
C ILE A 182 -25.06 19.93 -2.75
N LYS A 183 -24.05 20.57 -2.13
CA LYS A 183 -24.07 20.83 -0.68
C LYS A 183 -25.28 21.69 -0.29
N LYS A 184 -25.58 22.75 -1.06
CA LYS A 184 -26.73 23.62 -0.78
C LYS A 184 -28.04 22.84 -0.85
N GLU A 185 -28.23 22.04 -1.89
CA GLU A 185 -29.41 21.17 -2.02
C GLU A 185 -29.51 20.15 -0.87
N ALA A 186 -28.39 19.51 -0.51
CA ALA A 186 -28.34 18.57 0.61
C ALA A 186 -28.77 19.24 1.93
N VAL A 187 -28.26 20.45 2.21
CA VAL A 187 -28.62 21.19 3.42
C VAL A 187 -30.08 21.63 3.40
N PHE A 188 -30.59 22.10 2.25
CA PHE A 188 -32.00 22.44 2.08
C PHE A 188 -32.91 21.24 2.40
N GLN A 189 -32.51 20.05 1.96
CA GLN A 189 -33.22 18.81 2.24
C GLN A 189 -32.94 18.24 3.64
N ARG A 190 -32.28 18.98 4.55
CA ARG A 190 -31.96 18.60 5.93
C ARG A 190 -30.88 17.53 6.10
N PHE A 191 -29.88 17.48 5.22
CA PHE A 191 -28.60 16.80 5.55
C PHE A 191 -27.72 17.71 6.40
N SER A 192 -26.93 17.11 7.29
CA SER A 192 -25.94 17.82 8.12
C SER A 192 -24.75 18.34 7.30
N GLY A 193 -24.41 17.68 6.20
CA GLY A 193 -23.26 17.98 5.36
C GLY A 193 -23.05 16.94 4.25
N LEU A 194 -21.87 16.97 3.63
CA LEU A 194 -21.45 16.02 2.60
C LEU A 194 -20.40 15.06 3.15
N PHE A 195 -20.45 13.80 2.72
CA PHE A 195 -19.39 12.84 2.94
C PHE A 195 -18.83 12.37 1.60
N LEU A 196 -17.73 13.01 1.17
CA LEU A 196 -17.02 12.69 -0.07
C LEU A 196 -15.97 11.61 0.22
N MET A 197 -16.08 10.48 -0.47
CA MET A 197 -15.16 9.35 -0.34
C MET A 197 -14.61 8.95 -1.70
N ILE A 198 -13.29 8.79 -1.78
CA ILE A 198 -12.61 8.32 -2.98
C ILE A 198 -11.79 7.08 -2.60
N ASP A 199 -12.32 5.92 -2.98
CA ASP A 199 -11.61 4.65 -2.87
C ASP A 199 -10.59 4.49 -3.99
N GLU A 200 -9.50 3.74 -3.75
CA GLU A 200 -8.45 3.46 -4.74
C GLU A 200 -7.80 4.72 -5.35
N ALA A 201 -7.72 5.83 -4.59
CA ALA A 201 -7.29 7.14 -5.10
C ALA A 201 -5.91 7.10 -5.81
N GLY A 202 -5.05 6.15 -5.44
CA GLY A 202 -3.77 5.89 -6.10
C GLY A 202 -3.87 5.66 -7.62
N LYS A 203 -4.98 5.08 -8.12
CA LYS A 203 -5.18 4.86 -9.57
C LYS A 203 -5.33 6.16 -10.36
N THR A 204 -5.86 7.21 -9.74
CA THR A 204 -5.92 8.54 -10.37
C THR A 204 -4.56 9.22 -10.41
N LEU A 205 -3.70 8.94 -9.42
CA LEU A 205 -2.33 9.42 -9.39
C LEU A 205 -1.48 8.70 -10.45
N GLU A 206 -1.62 7.37 -10.57
CA GLU A 206 -0.99 6.60 -11.66
C GLU A 206 -1.34 7.17 -13.04
N TYR A 207 -2.62 7.54 -13.24
CA TYR A 207 -3.06 8.17 -14.48
C TYR A 207 -2.41 9.55 -14.68
N ALA A 208 -2.37 10.39 -13.64
CA ALA A 208 -1.75 11.70 -13.72
C ALA A 208 -0.24 11.67 -13.99
N LEU A 209 0.44 10.61 -13.55
CA LEU A 209 1.84 10.35 -13.87
C LEU A 209 2.05 9.98 -15.35
N GLN A 210 1.06 9.35 -15.98
CA GLN A 210 1.15 8.91 -17.38
C GLN A 210 0.69 9.98 -18.38
N ASP A 211 -0.28 10.82 -18.01
CA ASP A 211 -0.92 11.80 -18.89
C ASP A 211 -0.79 13.23 -18.34
N LYS A 212 0.24 13.96 -18.80
CA LYS A 212 0.54 15.34 -18.39
C LYS A 212 -0.56 16.36 -18.73
N ASN A 213 -1.47 16.05 -19.67
CA ASN A 213 -2.51 16.98 -20.12
C ASN A 213 -3.87 16.77 -19.43
N GLY A 214 -4.06 15.64 -18.72
CA GLY A 214 -5.36 15.25 -18.17
C GLY A 214 -5.39 14.94 -16.67
N GLY A 215 -4.23 14.77 -16.03
CA GLY A 215 -4.16 14.45 -14.61
C GLY A 215 -3.78 15.64 -13.74
N ASP A 216 -4.77 16.37 -13.24
CA ASP A 216 -4.52 17.40 -12.24
C ASP A 216 -4.83 16.88 -10.82
N VAL A 217 -3.78 16.75 -10.02
CA VAL A 217 -3.85 16.30 -8.63
C VAL A 217 -4.22 17.46 -7.69
N TYR A 218 -4.11 18.71 -8.16
CA TYR A 218 -4.40 19.93 -7.42
C TYR A 218 -5.85 19.99 -6.91
N ILE A 219 -6.81 19.39 -7.62
CA ILE A 219 -8.22 19.34 -7.17
C ILE A 219 -8.37 18.69 -5.78
N PHE A 220 -7.50 17.73 -5.41
CA PHE A 220 -7.52 17.16 -4.06
C PHE A 220 -7.17 18.21 -3.00
N GLN A 221 -6.23 19.11 -3.30
CA GLN A 221 -5.87 20.22 -2.42
C GLN A 221 -7.05 21.19 -2.29
N GLU A 222 -7.66 21.60 -3.40
CA GLU A 222 -8.78 22.55 -3.39
C GLU A 222 -9.96 22.03 -2.56
N ILE A 223 -10.31 20.75 -2.72
CA ILE A 223 -11.37 20.11 -1.95
C ILE A 223 -10.99 19.99 -0.46
N ALA A 224 -9.74 19.63 -0.14
CA ALA A 224 -9.29 19.53 1.25
C ALA A 224 -9.31 20.88 1.97
N GLU A 225 -8.86 21.95 1.31
CA GLU A 225 -8.95 23.31 1.83
C GLU A 225 -10.40 23.75 2.02
N LEU A 226 -11.26 23.46 1.04
CA LEU A 226 -12.69 23.74 1.16
C LEU A 226 -13.31 23.01 2.35
N ALA A 227 -13.03 21.72 2.52
CA ALA A 227 -13.54 20.90 3.62
C ALA A 227 -13.12 21.47 4.99
N ASN A 228 -11.86 21.86 5.14
CA ASN A 228 -11.34 22.39 6.39
C ASN A 228 -11.96 23.75 6.76
N ARG A 229 -12.27 24.61 5.78
CA ARG A 229 -12.91 25.93 6.00
C ARG A 229 -14.38 25.85 6.43
N GLN A 230 -15.11 24.79 6.08
CA GLN A 230 -16.55 24.69 6.36
C GLN A 230 -16.82 24.24 7.81
N GLN A 231 -17.52 25.07 8.59
CA GLN A 231 -17.88 24.74 9.99
C GLN A 231 -19.36 24.35 10.17
N LYS A 232 -20.30 25.10 9.59
CA LYS A 232 -21.74 24.89 9.82
C LYS A 232 -22.27 23.65 9.14
N ASN A 233 -21.94 23.43 7.87
CA ASN A 233 -22.35 22.27 7.08
C ASN A 233 -21.07 21.61 6.52
N PRO A 234 -20.44 20.73 7.31
CA PRO A 234 -19.12 20.20 7.00
C PRO A 234 -19.12 19.34 5.72
N ILE A 235 -17.99 19.36 5.03
CA ILE A 235 -17.63 18.36 4.02
C ILE A 235 -16.61 17.46 4.68
N LEU A 236 -16.96 16.21 4.94
CA LEU A 236 -16.01 15.18 5.33
C LEU A 236 -15.39 14.63 4.04
N PHE A 237 -14.08 14.76 3.88
CA PHE A 237 -13.36 14.28 2.71
C PHE A 237 -12.42 13.13 3.10
N LEU A 238 -12.65 11.95 2.53
CA LEU A 238 -11.86 10.74 2.80
C LEU A 238 -11.30 10.19 1.49
N ILE A 239 -9.97 10.08 1.41
CA ILE A 239 -9.28 9.36 0.33
C ILE A 239 -8.70 8.06 0.87
N ILE A 240 -8.71 6.99 0.07
CA ILE A 240 -8.21 5.66 0.47
C ILE A 240 -7.06 5.26 -0.44
N LEU A 241 -5.94 4.84 0.17
CA LEU A 241 -4.67 4.53 -0.49
C LEU A 241 -4.10 3.19 0.01
N HIS A 242 -3.42 2.43 -0.85
CA HIS A 242 -2.85 1.11 -0.50
C HIS A 242 -1.50 1.19 0.20
N GLN A 243 -0.75 2.23 -0.13
CA GLN A 243 0.58 2.46 0.39
C GLN A 243 0.79 3.97 0.51
N MET A 244 1.88 4.35 1.18
CA MET A 244 2.28 5.74 1.21
C MET A 244 2.62 6.18 -0.21
N PHE A 245 2.43 7.46 -0.50
CA PHE A 245 2.63 7.95 -1.85
C PHE A 245 4.07 7.82 -2.33
N ASP A 246 5.06 7.96 -1.45
CA ASP A 246 6.48 7.77 -1.78
C ASP A 246 6.75 6.44 -2.51
N ASP A 247 5.96 5.40 -2.21
CA ASP A 247 6.08 4.07 -2.80
C ASP A 247 5.47 3.96 -4.22
N TYR A 248 4.64 4.92 -4.66
CA TYR A 248 4.09 4.97 -6.03
C TYR A 248 5.03 5.70 -7.02
N VAL A 249 6.05 6.37 -6.50
CA VAL A 249 6.69 7.54 -7.12
C VAL A 249 8.18 7.34 -7.37
N GLU A 250 8.72 6.17 -7.03
CA GLU A 250 10.15 5.80 -7.17
C GLU A 250 10.73 6.04 -8.58
N LEU A 251 9.89 6.23 -9.61
CA LEU A 251 10.29 6.47 -11.00
C LEU A 251 9.68 7.74 -11.65
N SER A 252 9.13 8.68 -10.88
CA SER A 252 8.33 9.81 -11.43
C SER A 252 9.03 11.18 -11.51
N ASP A 253 8.42 12.10 -12.30
CA ASP A 253 8.82 13.50 -12.47
C ASP A 253 8.72 14.27 -11.12
N ARG A 254 9.82 14.93 -10.70
CA ARG A 254 9.94 15.62 -9.38
C ARG A 254 8.81 16.61 -9.11
N THR A 255 8.21 17.17 -10.17
CA THR A 255 7.12 18.14 -10.10
C THR A 255 5.85 17.54 -9.49
N ILE A 256 5.41 16.37 -9.97
CA ILE A 256 4.18 15.71 -9.48
C ILE A 256 4.36 15.25 -8.03
N ARG A 257 5.58 14.81 -7.69
CA ARG A 257 5.92 14.48 -6.30
C ARG A 257 5.73 15.68 -5.37
N ASN A 258 6.25 16.84 -5.75
CA ASN A 258 6.13 18.06 -4.95
C ASN A 258 4.67 18.53 -4.84
N GLU A 259 3.88 18.46 -5.91
CA GLU A 259 2.44 18.80 -5.84
C GLU A 259 1.67 17.88 -4.90
N TRP A 260 1.96 16.57 -4.90
CA TRP A 260 1.30 15.68 -3.96
C TRP A 260 1.74 15.89 -2.51
N VAL A 261 3.02 16.18 -2.25
CA VAL A 261 3.48 16.49 -0.88
C VAL A 261 2.66 17.67 -0.32
N LYS A 262 2.42 18.72 -1.11
CA LYS A 262 1.54 19.84 -0.73
C LYS A 262 0.11 19.39 -0.45
N VAL A 263 -0.45 18.50 -1.29
CA VAL A 263 -1.78 17.92 -1.08
C VAL A 263 -1.79 17.17 0.26
N GLN A 264 -0.84 16.27 0.51
CA GLN A 264 -0.78 15.43 1.71
C GLN A 264 -0.71 16.23 3.01
N GLU A 265 -0.01 17.37 3.03
CA GLU A 265 0.01 18.29 4.19
C GLU A 265 -1.38 18.83 4.57
N ARG A 266 -2.34 18.83 3.63
CA ARG A 266 -3.73 19.24 3.87
C ARG A 266 -4.63 18.09 4.34
N PHE A 267 -4.11 16.86 4.43
CA PHE A 267 -4.84 15.70 4.93
C PHE A 267 -4.26 15.23 6.27
N GLN A 268 -5.14 14.80 7.18
CA GLN A 268 -4.69 14.01 8.32
C GLN A 268 -4.61 12.55 7.93
N SER A 269 -3.40 11.99 8.02
CA SER A 269 -3.15 10.59 7.70
C SER A 269 -3.61 9.66 8.82
N VAL A 270 -4.37 8.63 8.43
CA VAL A 270 -4.85 7.54 9.30
C VAL A 270 -4.26 6.24 8.76
N GLN A 271 -3.27 5.71 9.48
CA GLN A 271 -2.69 4.41 9.16
C GLN A 271 -3.71 3.32 9.49
N PHE A 272 -4.16 2.59 8.48
CA PHE A 272 -5.15 1.54 8.58
C PHE A 272 -4.53 0.17 8.35
N ALA A 273 -3.72 -0.24 9.33
CA ALA A 273 -3.06 -1.53 9.36
C ALA A 273 -3.20 -2.15 10.75
N GLU A 274 -3.72 -3.36 10.83
CA GLU A 274 -3.86 -4.08 12.08
C GLU A 274 -2.49 -4.58 12.62
N SER A 275 -2.37 -4.64 13.94
CA SER A 275 -1.26 -5.33 14.58
C SER A 275 -1.35 -6.83 14.31
N ALA A 276 -0.21 -7.53 14.31
CA ALA A 276 -0.19 -8.99 14.13
C ALA A 276 -1.08 -9.69 15.17
N ALA A 277 -1.10 -9.19 16.41
CA ALA A 277 -1.97 -9.71 17.45
C ALA A 277 -3.47 -9.58 17.13
N THR A 278 -3.90 -8.44 16.60
CA THR A 278 -5.31 -8.27 16.19
C THR A 278 -5.63 -9.15 14.98
N THR A 279 -4.73 -9.25 14.00
CA THR A 279 -4.91 -10.13 12.84
C THR A 279 -5.08 -11.59 13.25
N ILE A 280 -4.27 -12.10 14.19
CA ILE A 280 -4.41 -13.45 14.75
C ILE A 280 -5.81 -13.65 15.37
N ARG A 281 -6.28 -12.68 16.17
CA ARG A 281 -7.64 -12.72 16.75
C ARG A 281 -8.73 -12.76 15.66
N MET A 282 -8.54 -12.01 14.57
CA MET A 282 -9.49 -12.01 13.46
C MET A 282 -9.50 -13.35 12.71
N ILE A 283 -8.34 -13.97 12.48
CA ILE A 283 -8.23 -15.30 11.85
C ILE A 283 -8.93 -16.36 12.73
N ALA A 284 -8.62 -16.38 14.03
CA ALA A 284 -9.24 -17.29 14.98
C ALA A 284 -10.77 -17.13 15.03
N LYS A 285 -11.28 -15.90 14.91
CA LYS A 285 -12.72 -15.64 14.84
C LYS A 285 -13.35 -15.96 13.47
N ALA A 286 -12.56 -15.94 12.40
CA ALA A 286 -13.04 -16.23 11.05
C ALA A 286 -13.31 -17.72 10.86
N ILE A 287 -12.46 -18.56 11.44
CA ILE A 287 -12.61 -20.02 11.46
C ILE A 287 -13.62 -20.38 12.55
N ARG A 288 -14.72 -21.04 12.17
CA ARG A 288 -15.76 -21.53 13.09
C ARG A 288 -15.69 -23.04 13.19
N HIS A 289 -15.73 -23.54 14.42
CA HIS A 289 -15.89 -24.97 14.66
C HIS A 289 -17.38 -25.33 14.60
N SER A 290 -17.78 -26.09 13.59
CA SER A 290 -19.16 -26.57 13.41
C SER A 290 -19.47 -27.75 14.33
N LYS A 291 -18.45 -28.51 14.74
CA LYS A 291 -18.53 -29.67 15.63
C LYS A 291 -17.37 -29.62 16.63
N SER A 292 -17.52 -30.33 17.75
CA SER A 292 -16.40 -30.52 18.68
C SER A 292 -15.27 -31.28 17.97
N LEU A 293 -14.02 -30.83 18.16
CA LEU A 293 -12.85 -31.50 17.64
C LEU A 293 -12.67 -32.87 18.30
N PRO A 294 -12.22 -33.90 17.56
CA PRO A 294 -11.82 -35.18 18.16
C PRO A 294 -10.70 -35.00 19.18
N LYS A 295 -10.71 -35.81 20.24
CA LYS A 295 -9.73 -35.71 21.34
C LYS A 295 -8.28 -35.77 20.83
N ALA A 296 -7.97 -36.69 19.91
CA ALA A 296 -6.65 -36.82 19.31
C ALA A 296 -6.15 -35.52 18.63
N VAL A 297 -7.04 -34.78 17.97
CA VAL A 297 -6.72 -33.47 17.36
C VAL A 297 -6.42 -32.44 18.44
N GLY A 298 -7.25 -32.38 19.49
CA GLY A 298 -7.03 -31.50 20.64
C GLY A 298 -5.72 -31.77 21.39
N ASP A 299 -5.37 -33.05 21.57
CA ASP A 299 -4.11 -33.49 22.18
C ASP A 299 -2.92 -33.08 21.31
N LYS A 300 -3.00 -33.27 19.98
CA LYS A 300 -1.96 -32.84 19.04
C LYS A 300 -1.77 -31.32 19.03
N ILE A 301 -2.84 -30.52 19.03
CA ILE A 301 -2.74 -29.06 19.15
C ILE A 301 -2.02 -28.66 20.44
N SER A 302 -2.34 -29.34 21.55
CA SER A 302 -1.71 -29.07 22.84
C SER A 302 -0.23 -29.46 22.86
N GLU A 303 0.14 -30.56 22.19
CA GLU A 303 1.52 -30.98 22.00
C GLU A 303 2.33 -29.92 21.22
N GLU A 304 1.82 -29.45 20.08
CA GLU A 304 2.49 -28.45 19.25
C GLU A 304 2.66 -27.12 19.99
N LEU A 305 1.65 -26.70 20.75
CA LEU A 305 1.72 -25.52 21.60
C LEU A 305 2.74 -25.68 22.74
N SER A 306 2.81 -26.85 23.37
CA SER A 306 3.81 -27.14 24.41
C SER A 306 5.24 -27.05 23.85
N THR A 307 5.45 -27.55 22.63
CA THR A 307 6.73 -27.46 21.92
C THR A 307 7.06 -26.01 21.59
N LEU A 308 6.10 -25.23 21.09
CA LEU A 308 6.27 -23.81 20.81
C LEU A 308 6.62 -22.99 22.06
N LYS A 309 5.99 -23.31 23.20
CA LYS A 309 6.30 -22.71 24.51
C LYS A 309 7.72 -23.06 24.97
N ARG A 310 8.08 -24.34 24.94
CA ARG A 310 9.39 -24.87 25.35
C ARG A 310 10.54 -24.29 24.51
N LYS A 311 10.29 -24.03 23.23
CA LYS A 311 11.27 -23.44 22.30
C LYS A 311 11.25 -21.91 22.30
N GLU A 312 10.46 -21.28 23.17
CA GLU A 312 10.40 -19.81 23.35
C GLU A 312 10.16 -19.04 22.05
N ALA A 313 9.21 -19.51 21.22
CA ALA A 313 8.92 -18.82 19.97
C ALA A 313 8.41 -17.38 20.23
N PRO A 314 8.84 -16.40 19.42
CA PRO A 314 8.49 -15.01 19.65
C PRO A 314 6.99 -14.77 19.39
N LEU A 315 6.33 -14.11 20.34
CA LEU A 315 4.94 -13.69 20.23
C LEU A 315 4.86 -12.21 19.82
N PRO A 316 3.84 -11.81 19.05
CA PRO A 316 3.64 -10.41 18.73
C PRO A 316 3.25 -9.59 19.97
N LEU A 317 3.62 -8.31 19.97
CA LEU A 317 3.29 -7.38 21.05
C LEU A 317 1.77 -7.35 21.31
N GLY A 318 1.38 -7.37 22.58
CA GLY A 318 -0.02 -7.41 23.01
C GLY A 318 -0.67 -8.80 23.04
N LEU A 319 0.10 -9.88 22.82
CA LEU A 319 -0.32 -11.26 23.05
C LEU A 319 0.61 -11.95 24.05
N ASN A 320 0.01 -12.48 25.11
CA ASN A 320 0.68 -13.44 26.00
C ASN A 320 0.41 -14.88 25.53
N PHE A 321 1.21 -15.82 26.01
CA PHE A 321 1.12 -17.21 25.59
C PHE A 321 -0.26 -17.84 25.88
N SER A 322 -0.85 -17.58 27.05
CA SER A 322 -2.17 -18.12 27.41
C SER A 322 -3.29 -17.64 26.45
N SER A 323 -3.25 -16.38 26.04
CA SER A 323 -4.19 -15.84 25.05
C SER A 323 -3.92 -16.43 23.67
N PHE A 324 -2.64 -16.56 23.28
CA PHE A 324 -2.26 -17.15 22.00
C PHE A 324 -2.68 -18.62 21.90
N GLU A 325 -2.52 -19.41 22.96
CA GLU A 325 -2.94 -20.80 23.03
C GLU A 325 -4.44 -20.97 22.73
N LYS A 326 -5.29 -20.11 23.30
CA LYS A 326 -6.73 -20.12 23.01
C LYS A 326 -7.01 -19.81 21.54
N LEU A 327 -6.38 -18.75 21.02
CA LEU A 327 -6.53 -18.35 19.62
C LEU A 327 -6.01 -19.40 18.64
N ALA A 328 -4.93 -20.11 18.98
CA ALA A 328 -4.37 -21.17 18.16
C ALA A 328 -5.29 -22.40 18.12
N LYS A 329 -5.94 -22.74 19.24
CA LYS A 329 -6.99 -23.77 19.29
C LYS A 329 -8.17 -23.40 18.40
N ASP A 330 -8.64 -22.16 18.49
CA ASP A 330 -9.74 -21.66 17.67
C ASP A 330 -9.37 -21.60 16.17
N ALA A 331 -8.11 -21.31 15.85
CA ALA A 331 -7.61 -21.17 14.48
C ALA A 331 -7.18 -22.49 13.80
N TRP A 332 -7.38 -23.65 14.44
CA TRP A 332 -7.15 -24.95 13.78
C TRP A 332 -7.97 -25.03 12.47
N PRO A 333 -7.39 -25.49 11.34
CA PRO A 333 -6.20 -26.32 11.16
C PRO A 333 -4.89 -25.56 10.90
N LEU A 334 -4.80 -24.26 11.20
CA LEU A 334 -3.54 -23.56 11.06
C LEU A 334 -2.54 -24.00 12.14
N HIS A 335 -1.33 -24.40 11.75
CA HIS A 335 -0.27 -24.67 12.71
C HIS A 335 0.05 -23.41 13.54
N PRO A 336 0.37 -23.50 14.84
CA PRO A 336 0.73 -22.32 15.64
C PRO A 336 1.84 -21.44 15.03
N THR A 337 2.86 -22.04 14.39
CA THR A 337 3.90 -21.28 13.67
C THR A 337 3.38 -20.57 12.43
N VAL A 338 2.42 -21.18 11.71
CA VAL A 338 1.75 -20.56 10.56
C VAL A 338 0.87 -19.41 11.03
N LEU A 339 0.15 -19.56 12.14
CA LEU A 339 -0.67 -18.49 12.71
C LEU A 339 0.16 -17.26 13.10
N LEU A 340 1.40 -17.45 13.58
CA LEU A 340 2.34 -16.37 13.83
C LEU A 340 2.87 -15.73 12.54
N ALA A 341 3.08 -16.54 11.48
CA ALA A 341 3.67 -16.10 10.21
C ALA A 341 2.68 -15.33 9.30
N ILE A 342 1.45 -15.82 9.18
CA ILE A 342 0.44 -15.32 8.22
C ILE A 342 0.21 -13.80 8.25
N PRO A 343 0.13 -13.12 9.43
CA PRO A 343 -0.04 -11.66 9.49
C PRO A 343 1.03 -10.86 8.74
N HIS A 344 2.22 -11.43 8.57
CA HIS A 344 3.36 -10.79 7.93
C HIS A 344 3.49 -11.16 6.45
N LEU A 345 3.18 -12.41 6.07
CA LEU A 345 3.34 -12.92 4.70
C LEU A 345 2.48 -12.15 3.69
N PHE A 346 1.17 -12.10 3.91
CA PHE A 346 0.23 -11.50 2.95
C PHE A 346 0.31 -9.97 2.88
N ARG A 347 1.00 -9.32 3.83
CA ARG A 347 1.20 -7.86 3.81
C ARG A 347 2.15 -7.42 2.70
N ARG A 348 3.11 -8.25 2.32
CA ARG A 348 4.21 -7.88 1.42
C ARG A 348 4.40 -8.82 0.23
N LEU A 349 4.05 -10.10 0.36
CA LEU A 349 4.24 -11.09 -0.71
C LEU A 349 3.03 -11.20 -1.64
N ALA A 350 1.83 -10.95 -1.14
CA ALA A 350 0.60 -10.94 -1.94
C ALA A 350 0.29 -9.50 -2.40
N GLN A 351 0.98 -9.04 -3.44
CA GLN A 351 0.52 -7.88 -4.21
C GLN A 351 -0.67 -8.31 -5.09
N ASN A 352 -1.60 -7.37 -5.39
CA ASN A 352 -2.83 -7.56 -6.18
C ASN A 352 -4.04 -8.11 -5.40
N GLU A 353 -4.55 -7.33 -4.45
CA GLU A 353 -5.91 -7.46 -3.88
C GLU A 353 -6.20 -8.69 -3.00
N ARG A 354 -5.30 -9.67 -2.91
CA ARG A 354 -5.52 -10.90 -2.14
C ARG A 354 -5.01 -10.80 -0.71
N SER A 355 -5.97 -10.83 0.19
CA SER A 355 -5.77 -10.73 1.64
C SER A 355 -5.56 -12.12 2.28
N ILE A 356 -5.24 -12.13 3.57
CA ILE A 356 -5.27 -13.36 4.40
C ILE A 356 -6.63 -14.06 4.28
N PHE A 357 -7.73 -13.29 4.22
CA PHE A 357 -9.07 -13.86 4.07
C PHE A 357 -9.32 -14.41 2.68
N SER A 358 -8.65 -13.87 1.65
CA SER A 358 -8.67 -14.45 0.31
C SER A 358 -8.03 -15.85 0.33
N TYR A 359 -6.88 -16.03 1.01
CA TYR A 359 -6.29 -17.36 1.19
C TYR A 359 -7.24 -18.33 1.92
N LEU A 360 -7.84 -17.89 3.03
CA LEU A 360 -8.77 -18.72 3.81
C LEU A 360 -9.99 -19.17 3.02
N THR A 361 -10.35 -18.48 1.93
CA THR A 361 -11.63 -18.65 1.24
C THR A 361 -11.49 -19.07 -0.23
N SER A 362 -10.31 -18.91 -0.80
CA SER A 362 -10.00 -19.29 -2.18
C SER A 362 -10.12 -20.81 -2.39
N LEU A 363 -10.59 -21.19 -3.58
CA LEU A 363 -10.55 -22.56 -4.11
C LEU A 363 -9.29 -22.80 -4.97
N GLU A 364 -8.26 -22.00 -4.74
CA GLU A 364 -7.00 -22.05 -5.47
C GLU A 364 -6.16 -23.27 -5.10
N PRO A 365 -5.27 -23.75 -5.99
CA PRO A 365 -4.34 -24.82 -5.68
C PRO A 365 -3.56 -24.52 -4.41
N TYR A 366 -3.48 -25.51 -3.51
CA TYR A 366 -2.87 -25.42 -2.17
C TYR A 366 -3.54 -24.39 -1.24
N GLY A 367 -4.74 -23.91 -1.57
CA GLY A 367 -5.52 -22.99 -0.75
C GLY A 367 -6.11 -23.66 0.50
N PHE A 368 -6.55 -22.86 1.46
CA PHE A 368 -7.12 -23.36 2.72
C PHE A 368 -8.38 -24.23 2.50
N GLN A 369 -9.23 -23.88 1.53
CA GLN A 369 -10.44 -24.66 1.22
C GLN A 369 -10.14 -25.99 0.54
N GLU A 370 -9.02 -26.10 -0.17
CA GLU A 370 -8.57 -27.38 -0.71
C GLU A 370 -8.02 -28.25 0.43
N PHE A 371 -7.20 -27.67 1.31
CA PHE A 371 -6.68 -28.36 2.48
C PHE A 371 -7.79 -28.91 3.39
N SER A 372 -8.86 -28.13 3.59
CA SER A 372 -9.98 -28.56 4.45
C SER A 372 -10.77 -29.75 3.88
N LYS A 373 -10.66 -30.08 2.59
CA LYS A 373 -11.30 -31.27 2.01
C LYS A 373 -10.52 -32.57 2.28
N ARG A 374 -9.32 -32.49 2.84
CA ARG A 374 -8.52 -33.68 3.19
C ARG A 374 -9.22 -34.50 4.27
N GLU A 375 -9.02 -35.81 4.19
CA GLU A 375 -9.49 -36.76 5.19
C GLU A 375 -8.74 -36.54 6.50
N LEU A 376 -9.46 -36.59 7.62
CA LEU A 376 -8.87 -36.61 8.95
C LEU A 376 -8.31 -38.01 9.21
N THR A 377 -7.02 -38.21 8.93
CA THR A 377 -6.26 -39.44 9.21
C THR A 377 -5.69 -39.45 10.64
N GLU A 378 -4.69 -40.28 10.96
CA GLU A 378 -3.87 -40.12 12.20
C GLU A 378 -2.60 -39.28 11.94
N GLU A 379 -2.40 -38.85 10.69
CA GLU A 379 -1.24 -38.09 10.25
C GLU A 379 -1.39 -36.58 10.52
N ASP A 380 -0.42 -35.79 10.10
CA ASP A 380 -0.35 -34.35 10.34
C ASP A 380 -1.53 -33.55 9.71
N HIS A 381 -2.44 -33.02 10.53
CA HIS A 381 -3.63 -32.26 10.08
C HIS A 381 -3.46 -30.74 10.09
N PHE A 382 -2.23 -30.26 10.12
CA PHE A 382 -1.98 -28.83 10.13
C PHE A 382 -1.62 -28.31 8.74
N VAL A 383 -2.14 -27.12 8.42
CA VAL A 383 -1.52 -26.25 7.44
C VAL A 383 -0.21 -25.78 8.04
N ARG A 384 0.92 -26.18 7.44
CA ARG A 384 2.28 -25.82 7.86
C ARG A 384 2.93 -24.79 6.93
N LEU A 385 4.12 -24.31 7.30
CA LEU A 385 4.85 -23.31 6.52
C LEU A 385 5.14 -23.80 5.10
N LYS A 386 5.42 -25.10 4.92
CA LYS A 386 5.57 -25.74 3.60
C LYS A 386 4.33 -25.59 2.72
N ASP A 387 3.12 -25.66 3.29
CA ASP A 387 1.88 -25.57 2.53
C ASP A 387 1.65 -24.12 2.09
N ILE A 388 1.98 -23.15 2.94
CA ILE A 388 1.95 -21.73 2.59
C ILE A 388 2.97 -21.41 1.49
N TYR A 389 4.17 -22.00 1.54
CA TYR A 389 5.16 -21.89 0.47
C TYR A 389 4.59 -22.40 -0.87
N ASN A 390 3.99 -23.60 -0.88
CA ASN A 390 3.40 -24.19 -2.09
C ASN A 390 2.28 -23.31 -2.65
N TYR A 391 1.40 -22.80 -1.78
CA TYR A 391 0.36 -21.84 -2.15
C TYR A 391 0.94 -20.57 -2.79
N LEU A 392 1.99 -20.02 -2.19
CA LEU A 392 2.63 -18.79 -2.69
C LEU A 392 3.27 -19.00 -4.07
N LEU A 393 4.01 -20.08 -4.29
CA LEU A 393 4.59 -20.36 -5.60
C LEU A 393 3.50 -20.67 -6.64
N ALA A 394 2.59 -21.60 -6.35
CA ALA A 394 1.58 -22.02 -7.33
C ALA A 394 0.69 -20.87 -7.83
N ASN A 395 0.45 -19.85 -6.99
CA ASN A 395 -0.48 -18.76 -7.30
C ASN A 395 0.18 -17.40 -7.55
N PHE A 396 1.44 -17.19 -7.15
CA PHE A 396 2.07 -15.87 -7.16
C PHE A 396 3.52 -15.84 -7.68
N GLU A 397 4.04 -16.90 -8.28
CA GLU A 397 5.44 -16.99 -8.77
C GLU A 397 5.91 -15.74 -9.56
N VAL A 398 5.10 -15.30 -10.55
CA VAL A 398 5.41 -14.11 -11.37
C VAL A 398 5.44 -12.81 -10.55
N GLY A 399 4.62 -12.71 -9.51
CA GLY A 399 4.63 -11.57 -8.60
C GLY A 399 5.85 -11.60 -7.67
N LEU A 400 6.20 -12.79 -7.17
CA LEU A 400 7.35 -13.01 -6.28
C LEU A 400 8.68 -12.68 -6.98
N SER A 401 8.83 -12.97 -8.28
CA SER A 401 10.06 -12.66 -9.03
C SER A 401 10.38 -11.17 -9.12
N ARG A 402 9.37 -10.30 -8.95
CA ARG A 402 9.55 -8.84 -8.93
C ARG A 402 9.93 -8.30 -7.56
N LEU A 403 9.79 -9.11 -6.50
CA LEU A 403 10.02 -8.70 -5.12
C LEU A 403 11.42 -9.16 -4.68
N PRO A 404 12.36 -8.23 -4.38
CA PRO A 404 13.72 -8.58 -3.98
C PRO A 404 13.79 -9.54 -2.79
N HIS A 405 12.89 -9.35 -1.82
CA HIS A 405 12.82 -10.18 -0.60
C HIS A 405 12.22 -11.57 -0.83
N ALA A 406 11.43 -11.75 -1.90
CA ALA A 406 10.81 -13.04 -2.23
C ALA A 406 11.71 -13.95 -3.05
N LYS A 407 12.84 -13.44 -3.55
CA LYS A 407 13.81 -14.19 -4.36
C LYS A 407 14.25 -15.50 -3.71
N ARG A 408 14.39 -15.53 -2.38
CA ARG A 408 14.74 -16.75 -1.62
C ARG A 408 13.74 -17.90 -1.78
N LEU A 409 12.48 -17.59 -2.07
CA LEU A 409 11.48 -18.63 -2.37
C LEU A 409 11.74 -19.25 -3.74
N LEU A 410 12.17 -18.45 -4.72
CA LEU A 410 12.51 -18.94 -6.05
C LEU A 410 13.82 -19.74 -6.03
N GLU A 411 14.84 -19.24 -5.33
CA GLU A 411 16.10 -19.96 -5.13
C GLU A 411 15.87 -21.33 -4.47
N ALA A 412 14.97 -21.40 -3.47
CA ALA A 412 14.57 -22.66 -2.87
C ALA A 412 13.91 -23.61 -3.86
N ASN A 413 13.06 -23.08 -4.74
CA ASN A 413 12.40 -23.86 -5.79
C ASN A 413 13.42 -24.45 -6.77
N ASP A 414 14.38 -23.65 -7.21
CA ASP A 414 15.43 -24.06 -8.14
C ASP A 414 16.33 -25.15 -7.54
N ILE A 415 16.66 -25.05 -6.24
CA ILE A 415 17.40 -26.11 -5.52
C ILE A 415 16.58 -27.40 -5.46
N ILE A 416 15.29 -27.31 -5.13
CA ILE A 416 14.41 -28.49 -5.03
C ILE A 416 14.30 -29.21 -6.38
N HIS A 417 14.23 -28.47 -7.50
CA HIS A 417 14.10 -29.05 -8.83
C HIS A 417 15.44 -29.51 -9.46
N SER A 418 16.56 -28.89 -9.08
CA SER A 418 17.89 -29.23 -9.62
C SER A 418 18.55 -30.43 -8.94
N LYS A 419 18.14 -30.79 -7.72
CA LYS A 419 18.74 -31.89 -6.94
C LYS A 419 17.91 -33.17 -7.03
N ALA A 420 18.48 -34.22 -7.62
CA ALA A 420 17.80 -35.49 -7.88
C ALA A 420 17.61 -36.42 -6.65
N GLN A 421 18.15 -36.08 -5.46
CA GLN A 421 18.21 -37.00 -4.30
C GLN A 421 17.70 -36.37 -2.98
N LEU A 422 16.67 -35.54 -3.03
CA LEU A 422 16.05 -34.99 -1.82
C LEU A 422 14.88 -35.88 -1.35
N THR A 423 14.86 -36.21 -0.07
CA THR A 423 13.72 -36.84 0.58
C THR A 423 12.55 -35.86 0.72
N VAL A 424 11.32 -36.37 0.86
CA VAL A 424 10.11 -35.52 1.05
C VAL A 424 10.27 -34.56 2.24
N ASP A 425 10.83 -35.05 3.34
CA ASP A 425 11.05 -34.26 4.55
C ASP A 425 12.12 -33.17 4.36
N GLU A 426 13.17 -33.43 3.56
CA GLU A 426 14.20 -32.44 3.24
C GLU A 426 13.62 -31.32 2.36
N VAL A 427 12.82 -31.68 1.36
CA VAL A 427 12.09 -30.69 0.54
C VAL A 427 11.19 -29.82 1.42
N ASP A 428 10.45 -30.42 2.35
CA ASP A 428 9.56 -29.70 3.26
C ASP A 428 10.31 -28.78 4.24
N LEU A 429 11.50 -29.19 4.68
CA LEU A 429 12.39 -28.35 5.48
C LEU A 429 12.92 -27.16 4.65
N ILE A 430 13.38 -27.38 3.41
CA ILE A 430 13.86 -26.32 2.52
C ILE A 430 12.76 -25.26 2.32
N ARG A 431 11.53 -25.68 2.00
CA ARG A 431 10.37 -24.79 1.84
C ARG A 431 10.10 -23.97 3.10
N SER A 432 10.16 -24.61 4.27
CA SER A 432 9.94 -23.94 5.56
C SER A 432 11.05 -22.94 5.88
N VAL A 433 12.33 -23.29 5.62
CA VAL A 433 13.46 -22.38 5.80
C VAL A 433 13.35 -21.19 4.85
N ALA A 434 13.01 -21.41 3.58
CA ALA A 434 12.81 -20.35 2.60
C ALA A 434 11.77 -19.33 3.07
N LEU A 435 10.60 -19.80 3.52
CA LEU A 435 9.54 -18.93 4.03
C LEU A 435 9.99 -18.15 5.28
N LEU A 436 10.69 -18.79 6.20
CA LEU A 436 11.26 -18.14 7.39
C LEU A 436 12.42 -17.20 7.05
N ASN A 437 13.13 -17.40 5.94
CA ASN A 437 14.14 -16.45 5.48
C ASN A 437 13.52 -15.16 4.97
N VAL A 438 12.34 -15.23 4.33
CA VAL A 438 11.58 -14.05 3.94
C VAL A 438 11.02 -13.35 5.20
N LEU A 439 10.47 -14.12 6.13
CA LEU A 439 9.90 -13.58 7.37
C LEU A 439 10.93 -12.96 8.31
N GLY A 440 12.13 -13.55 8.41
CA GLY A 440 13.20 -13.06 9.29
C GLY A 440 13.72 -11.66 8.93
N GLU A 441 13.40 -11.16 7.73
CA GLU A 441 13.68 -9.77 7.34
C GLU A 441 12.58 -8.79 7.78
N MET A 442 11.40 -9.30 8.13
CA MET A 442 10.18 -8.53 8.35
C MET A 442 9.64 -8.61 9.78
N CYS A 443 9.92 -9.72 10.48
CA CYS A 443 9.48 -9.97 11.84
C CYS A 443 10.47 -10.89 12.57
N PRO A 444 10.33 -11.08 13.89
CA PRO A 444 11.24 -11.92 14.68
C PRO A 444 11.24 -13.42 14.32
N LEU A 445 10.47 -13.85 13.32
CA LEU A 445 10.36 -15.25 12.90
C LEU A 445 11.47 -15.60 11.90
N GLY A 446 12.67 -15.84 12.42
CA GLY A 446 13.80 -16.34 11.64
C GLY A 446 13.89 -17.88 11.64
N ALA A 447 14.55 -18.45 10.63
CA ALA A 447 14.82 -19.88 10.50
C ALA A 447 15.86 -20.37 11.52
N THR A 448 15.56 -20.25 12.82
CA THR A 448 16.42 -20.70 13.92
C THR A 448 16.15 -22.17 14.23
N ASN A 449 17.10 -22.86 14.88
CA ASN A 449 16.88 -24.22 15.40
C ASN A 449 15.59 -24.34 16.23
N ARG A 450 15.33 -23.32 17.07
CA ARG A 450 14.14 -23.27 17.92
C ARG A 450 12.85 -23.25 17.11
N LEU A 451 12.75 -22.35 16.13
CA LEU A 451 11.53 -22.20 15.32
C LEU A 451 11.36 -23.35 14.32
N MET A 452 12.44 -23.87 13.74
CA MET A 452 12.41 -25.06 12.89
C MET A 452 11.91 -26.29 13.66
N ALA A 453 12.38 -26.47 14.90
CA ALA A 453 11.92 -27.54 15.78
C ALA A 453 10.43 -27.41 16.15
N SER A 454 9.89 -26.19 16.17
CA SER A 454 8.44 -25.97 16.36
C SER A 454 7.64 -26.06 15.06
N ALA A 455 8.25 -25.92 13.88
CA ALA A 455 7.51 -25.86 12.62
C ALA A 455 7.37 -27.21 11.92
N ALA A 456 8.34 -28.13 12.09
CA ALA A 456 8.34 -29.39 11.37
C ALA A 456 7.36 -30.41 11.97
N SER A 457 6.87 -31.32 11.12
CA SER A 457 5.94 -32.39 11.48
C SER A 457 6.58 -33.50 12.33
N ASN A 458 7.89 -33.72 12.22
CA ASN A 458 8.61 -34.76 12.95
C ASN A 458 9.85 -34.21 13.65
N ILE A 459 9.72 -33.93 14.95
CA ILE A 459 10.74 -33.27 15.79
C ILE A 459 12.03 -34.09 15.91
N ASN A 460 11.92 -35.43 15.94
CA ASN A 460 13.01 -36.32 16.34
C ASN A 460 14.14 -36.45 15.30
N LYS A 461 13.96 -35.93 14.07
CA LYS A 461 14.95 -36.02 12.98
C LYS A 461 15.32 -34.67 12.37
N ILE A 462 14.94 -33.55 12.97
CA ILE A 462 15.15 -32.22 12.37
C ILE A 462 16.64 -31.84 12.36
N GLU A 463 17.32 -31.98 13.50
CA GLU A 463 18.73 -31.55 13.61
C GLU A 463 19.63 -32.32 12.65
N SER A 464 19.50 -33.65 12.59
CA SER A 464 20.26 -34.47 11.65
C SER A 464 19.98 -34.10 10.18
N LYS A 465 18.74 -33.81 9.82
CA LYS A 465 18.38 -33.38 8.45
C LYS A 465 18.91 -31.99 8.11
N LEU A 466 18.86 -31.04 9.05
CA LEU A 466 19.44 -29.71 8.86
C LEU A 466 20.96 -29.81 8.66
N ASP A 467 21.63 -30.70 9.39
CA ASP A 467 23.06 -30.98 9.21
C ASP A 467 23.35 -31.65 7.87
N THR A 468 22.51 -32.59 7.41
CA THR A 468 22.62 -33.18 6.06
C THR A 468 22.51 -32.09 4.99
N LEU A 469 21.47 -31.26 5.03
CA LEU A 469 21.24 -30.18 4.06
C LEU A 469 22.37 -29.13 4.09
N ARG A 470 22.97 -28.91 5.26
CA ARG A 470 24.15 -28.05 5.41
C ARG A 470 25.40 -28.70 4.78
N SER A 471 25.63 -29.99 5.00
CA SER A 471 26.76 -30.71 4.40
C SER A 471 26.68 -30.75 2.87
N GLN A 472 25.46 -30.76 2.32
CA GLN A 472 25.17 -30.68 0.89
C GLN A 472 25.25 -29.25 0.32
N SER A 473 25.60 -28.25 1.15
CA SER A 473 25.66 -26.83 0.78
C SER A 473 24.33 -26.24 0.26
N ILE A 474 23.20 -26.89 0.58
CA ILE A 474 21.84 -26.39 0.28
C ILE A 474 21.42 -25.32 1.29
N LEU A 475 21.80 -25.54 2.56
CA LEU A 475 21.59 -24.58 3.63
C LEU A 475 22.92 -24.04 4.16
N THR A 476 22.98 -22.75 4.42
CA THR A 476 24.07 -22.10 5.16
C THR A 476 23.60 -21.72 6.56
N TYR A 477 24.50 -21.75 7.56
CA TYR A 477 24.18 -21.35 8.93
C TYR A 477 24.88 -20.04 9.29
N ARG A 478 24.09 -19.00 9.55
CA ARG A 478 24.57 -17.69 9.95
C ARG A 478 24.70 -17.62 11.47
N ARG A 479 25.93 -17.68 11.98
CA ARG A 479 26.21 -17.66 13.43
C ARG A 479 25.74 -16.39 14.14
N LEU A 480 25.76 -15.25 13.45
CA LEU A 480 25.41 -13.94 14.03
C LEU A 480 23.98 -13.89 14.58
N ASP A 481 23.02 -14.45 13.84
CA ASP A 481 21.60 -14.45 14.19
C ASP A 481 21.06 -15.87 14.44
N GLY A 482 21.92 -16.88 14.36
CA GLY A 482 21.59 -18.28 14.60
C GLY A 482 20.59 -18.87 13.60
N THR A 483 20.58 -18.37 12.35
CA THR A 483 19.59 -18.74 11.32
C THR A 483 20.17 -19.62 10.21
N TYR A 484 19.36 -20.55 9.72
CA TYR A 484 19.61 -21.24 8.45
C TYR A 484 19.15 -20.39 7.29
N ARG A 485 19.87 -20.45 6.17
CA ARG A 485 19.50 -19.78 4.92
C ARG A 485 19.59 -20.74 3.75
N VAL A 486 18.59 -20.68 2.89
CA VAL A 486 18.66 -21.31 1.56
C VAL A 486 19.79 -20.66 0.77
N TRP A 487 20.58 -21.48 0.08
CA TRP A 487 21.73 -21.05 -0.69
C TRP A 487 21.84 -21.81 -2.00
N GLU A 488 21.74 -21.09 -3.12
CA GLU A 488 21.84 -21.67 -4.48
C GLU A 488 23.30 -21.86 -4.94
N GLY A 489 24.29 -21.48 -4.13
CA GLY A 489 25.71 -21.69 -4.48
C GLY A 489 26.37 -20.55 -5.26
N SER A 490 25.73 -19.38 -5.41
CA SER A 490 26.42 -18.20 -5.94
C SER A 490 27.15 -17.46 -4.83
N ASP A 491 28.49 -17.53 -4.79
CA ASP A 491 29.35 -16.71 -3.91
C ASP A 491 29.16 -15.18 -4.07
N VAL A 492 28.34 -14.78 -5.04
CA VAL A 492 28.14 -13.40 -5.48
C VAL A 492 26.64 -13.12 -5.59
N ASP A 493 26.08 -12.39 -4.63
CA ASP A 493 24.76 -11.77 -4.81
C ASP A 493 24.88 -10.71 -5.91
N ILE A 494 24.49 -11.05 -7.13
CA ILE A 494 24.63 -10.17 -8.31
C ILE A 494 23.88 -8.87 -8.10
N HIS A 495 22.73 -8.86 -7.43
CA HIS A 495 21.97 -7.64 -7.18
C HIS A 495 22.62 -6.77 -6.11
N ALA A 496 23.08 -7.36 -5.00
CA ALA A 496 23.84 -6.63 -3.99
C ALA A 496 25.16 -6.12 -4.56
N ARG A 497 25.87 -6.92 -5.36
CA ARG A 497 27.12 -6.54 -6.03
C ARG A 497 26.88 -5.54 -7.15
N MET A 498 25.77 -5.58 -7.86
CA MET A 498 25.36 -4.52 -8.79
C MET A 498 25.04 -3.23 -8.04
N LYS A 499 24.34 -3.29 -6.91
CA LYS A 499 24.02 -2.12 -6.08
C LYS A 499 25.29 -1.52 -5.46
N GLU A 500 26.18 -2.38 -4.98
CA GLU A 500 27.47 -2.02 -4.40
C GLU A 500 28.44 -1.52 -5.48
N ALA A 501 28.45 -2.13 -6.67
CA ALA A 501 29.19 -1.64 -7.83
C ALA A 501 28.65 -0.30 -8.30
N ARG A 502 27.33 -0.11 -8.43
CA ARG A 502 26.72 1.20 -8.73
C ARG A 502 27.12 2.25 -7.70
N ARG A 503 27.17 1.89 -6.41
CA ARG A 503 27.62 2.77 -5.32
C ARG A 503 29.13 3.05 -5.36
N LYS A 504 29.96 2.04 -5.62
CA LYS A 504 31.44 2.14 -5.68
C LYS A 504 31.93 2.85 -6.95
N LEU A 505 31.25 2.62 -8.07
CA LEU A 505 31.50 3.28 -9.36
C LEU A 505 30.87 4.68 -9.42
N GLN A 506 30.24 5.16 -8.35
CA GLN A 506 29.49 6.42 -8.32
C GLN A 506 28.61 6.58 -9.58
N MET A 507 27.92 5.52 -10.01
CA MET A 507 26.97 5.59 -11.14
C MET A 507 25.67 6.31 -10.76
N GLU A 508 25.74 7.23 -9.80
CA GLU A 508 24.95 8.45 -9.78
C GLU A 508 25.57 9.42 -10.79
N GLY A 509 25.40 9.07 -12.07
CA GLY A 509 25.68 9.93 -13.22
C GLY A 509 27.14 9.92 -13.71
N LYS A 510 27.38 9.27 -14.86
CA LYS A 510 28.13 10.01 -15.89
C LYS A 510 27.37 11.33 -16.05
N SER A 511 28.03 12.45 -15.78
CA SER A 511 27.42 13.74 -15.93
C SER A 511 26.86 13.85 -17.37
N LEU A 512 25.63 14.38 -17.53
CA LEU A 512 25.06 14.61 -18.86
C LEU A 512 26.04 15.42 -19.71
N TYR A 513 26.79 16.34 -19.09
CA TYR A 513 27.86 17.11 -19.74
C TYR A 513 29.01 16.24 -20.26
N GLU A 514 29.49 15.23 -19.53
CA GLU A 514 30.55 14.34 -20.03
C GLU A 514 30.09 13.55 -21.26
N THR A 515 28.84 13.08 -21.26
CA THR A 515 28.26 12.34 -22.38
C THR A 515 27.99 13.26 -23.57
N LEU A 516 27.47 14.46 -23.34
CA LEU A 516 27.23 15.47 -24.36
C LEU A 516 28.54 15.97 -24.97
N SER A 517 29.59 16.18 -24.17
CA SER A 517 30.89 16.67 -24.65
C SER A 517 31.61 15.65 -25.54
N GLN A 518 31.36 14.36 -25.34
CA GLN A 518 31.91 13.29 -26.20
C GLN A 518 31.24 13.23 -27.58
N HIS A 519 30.00 13.72 -27.71
CA HIS A 519 29.20 13.55 -28.93
C HIS A 519 28.77 14.86 -29.60
N LEU A 520 28.93 16.02 -28.94
CA LEU A 520 28.64 17.33 -29.53
C LEU A 520 29.87 17.86 -30.28
N PRO A 521 29.72 18.25 -31.56
CA PRO A 521 30.79 18.94 -32.26
C PRO A 521 31.03 20.32 -31.63
N SER A 522 32.29 20.76 -31.62
CA SER A 522 32.65 22.12 -31.21
C SER A 522 31.93 23.15 -32.08
N ARG A 523 31.19 24.08 -31.47
CA ARG A 523 30.45 25.13 -32.18
C ARG A 523 31.05 26.50 -31.94
N SER A 524 30.97 27.35 -32.95
CA SER A 524 31.31 28.77 -32.89
C SER A 524 30.11 29.61 -33.31
N MET A 525 29.95 30.78 -32.69
CA MET A 525 28.92 31.77 -33.05
C MET A 525 29.58 33.04 -33.58
N VAL A 526 29.08 33.55 -34.70
CA VAL A 526 29.58 34.80 -35.30
C VAL A 526 28.73 35.97 -34.84
N ALA A 527 29.36 37.09 -34.49
CA ALA A 527 28.69 38.35 -34.21
C ALA A 527 28.24 39.01 -35.53
N ARG A 528 27.20 38.46 -36.14
CA ARG A 528 26.74 38.82 -37.50
C ARG A 528 26.42 40.31 -37.65
N ARG A 529 25.71 40.91 -36.69
CA ARG A 529 25.37 42.35 -36.72
C ARG A 529 26.64 43.21 -36.73
N ASN A 530 27.55 42.98 -35.79
CA ASN A 530 28.81 43.72 -35.72
C ASN A 530 29.68 43.52 -36.98
N SER A 531 29.67 42.30 -37.54
CA SER A 531 30.38 42.01 -38.79
C SER A 531 29.82 42.81 -39.96
N LEU A 532 28.49 42.98 -40.04
CA LEU A 532 27.83 43.79 -41.06
C LEU A 532 28.08 45.30 -40.87
N GLU A 533 28.09 45.78 -39.63
CA GLU A 533 28.26 47.21 -39.32
C GLU A 533 29.71 47.69 -39.44
N THR A 534 30.69 46.84 -39.07
CA THR A 534 32.10 47.24 -38.97
C THR A 534 33.02 46.57 -40.00
N GLY A 535 32.53 45.58 -40.74
CA GLY A 535 33.32 44.76 -41.66
C GLY A 535 34.25 43.75 -40.98
N ALA A 536 34.38 43.78 -39.65
CA ALA A 536 35.27 42.88 -38.90
C ALA A 536 34.55 41.56 -38.54
N HIS A 537 35.07 40.43 -39.02
CA HIS A 537 34.55 39.11 -38.67
C HIS A 537 35.00 38.69 -37.27
N ARG A 538 34.07 38.73 -36.31
CA ARG A 538 34.30 38.26 -34.94
C ARG A 538 33.45 37.02 -34.66
N TYR A 539 34.10 35.98 -34.14
CA TYR A 539 33.42 34.78 -33.67
C TYR A 539 33.76 34.47 -32.22
N PHE A 540 32.85 33.76 -31.57
CA PHE A 540 32.90 33.35 -30.18
C PHE A 540 32.82 31.83 -30.12
N LYS A 541 33.66 31.22 -29.29
CA LYS A 541 33.68 29.77 -29.08
C LYS A 541 32.61 29.39 -28.06
N ILE A 542 31.82 28.35 -28.33
CA ILE A 542 30.83 27.84 -27.39
C ILE A 542 31.44 26.72 -26.56
N VAL A 543 31.34 26.82 -25.25
CA VAL A 543 31.74 25.75 -24.32
C VAL A 543 30.58 25.45 -23.37
N TYR A 544 30.34 24.17 -23.11
CA TYR A 544 29.32 23.72 -22.17
C TYR A 544 29.94 23.56 -20.78
N SER A 545 29.18 23.80 -19.71
CA SER A 545 29.62 23.53 -18.34
C SER A 545 28.44 23.28 -17.41
N GLU A 546 28.62 22.50 -16.35
CA GLU A 546 27.60 22.30 -15.32
C GLU A 546 27.64 23.35 -14.21
N ARG A 547 28.78 24.03 -14.03
CA ARG A 547 28.99 25.00 -12.94
C ARG A 547 29.80 26.21 -13.40
N ILE A 548 29.50 27.35 -12.79
CA ILE A 548 30.30 28.59 -12.84
C ILE A 548 31.40 28.45 -11.78
N ASN A 549 32.47 27.71 -12.08
CA ASN A 549 33.63 27.63 -11.19
C ASN A 549 34.64 28.70 -11.64
N GLY A 550 35.01 29.61 -10.74
CA GLY A 550 35.75 30.85 -11.02
C GLY A 550 37.17 30.73 -11.60
N ASN A 551 37.56 29.58 -12.14
CA ASN A 551 38.88 29.36 -12.72
C ASN A 551 38.83 29.42 -14.26
N TYR A 552 38.27 30.52 -14.79
CA TYR A 552 38.11 30.73 -16.24
C TYR A 552 39.42 31.02 -16.97
N ASN A 553 40.49 31.34 -16.24
CA ASN A 553 41.79 31.71 -16.79
C ASN A 553 42.41 30.64 -17.71
N ASN A 554 42.07 29.36 -17.51
CA ASN A 554 42.53 28.28 -18.41
C ASN A 554 41.68 28.15 -19.67
N LEU A 555 40.42 28.58 -19.66
CA LEU A 555 39.53 28.55 -20.84
C LEU A 555 39.87 29.69 -21.83
N PHE A 556 40.32 30.84 -21.33
CA PHE A 556 40.75 31.98 -22.16
C PHE A 556 42.05 31.71 -22.92
N LYS A 557 42.92 30.79 -22.44
CA LYS A 557 44.17 30.43 -23.14
C LYS A 557 43.95 29.64 -24.44
N CYS A 558 42.76 29.06 -24.65
CA CYS A 558 42.43 28.21 -25.80
C CYS A 558 41.44 28.85 -26.79
N LEU A 559 41.45 30.19 -26.87
CA LEU A 559 40.50 30.94 -27.72
C LEU A 559 40.84 30.90 -29.22
N ASP A 560 42.06 30.55 -29.62
CA ASP A 560 42.42 30.21 -31.00
C ASP A 560 41.84 31.19 -32.04
N GLY A 561 42.09 32.50 -31.85
CA GLY A 561 41.58 33.59 -32.70
C GLY A 561 40.13 34.06 -32.43
N ALA A 562 39.40 33.43 -31.50
CA ALA A 562 38.05 33.86 -31.12
C ALA A 562 38.07 35.17 -30.34
N ALA A 563 37.09 36.04 -30.63
CA ALA A 563 36.87 37.31 -29.93
C ALA A 563 36.36 37.11 -28.49
N GLY A 564 35.93 35.89 -28.13
CA GLY A 564 35.54 35.56 -26.77
C GLY A 564 34.91 34.17 -26.63
N LEU A 565 34.37 33.90 -25.44
CA LEU A 565 33.78 32.62 -25.06
C LEU A 565 32.28 32.80 -24.72
N ILE A 566 31.44 31.90 -25.22
CA ILE A 566 30.05 31.74 -24.76
C ILE A 566 29.99 30.47 -23.93
N LEU A 567 29.71 30.62 -22.64
CA LEU A 567 29.52 29.50 -21.74
C LEU A 567 28.03 29.13 -21.68
N VAL A 568 27.69 27.91 -22.10
CA VAL A 568 26.33 27.37 -22.02
C VAL A 568 26.25 26.48 -20.78
N LEU A 569 25.47 26.92 -19.80
CA LEU A 569 25.33 26.20 -18.54
C LEU A 569 24.24 25.13 -18.63
N LEU A 570 24.55 23.92 -18.18
CA LEU A 570 23.65 22.78 -18.09
C LEU A 570 23.38 22.45 -16.60
N PRO A 571 22.53 23.21 -15.91
CA PRO A 571 22.31 23.02 -14.48
C PRO A 571 21.53 21.73 -14.20
N GLN A 572 22.08 20.86 -13.35
CA GLN A 572 21.39 19.64 -12.90
C GLN A 572 20.40 19.91 -11.73
N ALA A 573 20.46 21.08 -11.09
CA ALA A 573 19.50 21.56 -10.09
C ALA A 573 19.58 23.11 -9.94
N ASP A 574 18.49 23.72 -9.46
CA ASP A 574 18.35 25.15 -9.12
C ASP A 574 18.73 26.16 -10.23
N TYR A 575 17.87 26.22 -11.25
CA TYR A 575 18.00 27.12 -12.40
C TYR A 575 18.09 28.61 -12.00
N LYS A 576 17.34 29.06 -10.98
CA LYS A 576 17.31 30.47 -10.58
C LYS A 576 18.65 30.93 -10.01
N ALA A 577 19.28 30.13 -9.14
CA ALA A 577 20.59 30.45 -8.60
C ALA A 577 21.68 30.46 -9.68
N ALA A 578 21.62 29.52 -10.62
CA ALA A 578 22.54 29.47 -11.76
C ALA A 578 22.37 30.69 -12.68
N GLN A 579 21.13 31.10 -12.96
CA GLN A 579 20.83 32.28 -13.77
C GLN A 579 21.33 33.58 -13.11
N THR A 580 21.11 33.76 -11.81
CA THR A 580 21.63 34.93 -11.07
C THR A 580 23.16 34.99 -11.11
N LYS A 581 23.84 33.86 -10.89
CA LYS A 581 25.31 33.79 -10.98
C LYS A 581 25.82 34.04 -12.41
N ALA A 582 25.11 33.56 -13.44
CA ALA A 582 25.46 33.80 -14.83
C ALA A 582 25.34 35.28 -15.20
N ASN A 583 24.25 35.94 -14.77
CA ASN A 583 24.05 37.37 -14.97
C ASN A 583 25.12 38.19 -14.25
N GLN A 584 25.46 37.82 -13.01
CA GLN A 584 26.56 38.44 -12.27
C GLN A 584 27.90 38.26 -13.01
N ALA A 585 28.25 37.04 -13.41
CA ALA A 585 29.52 36.77 -14.09
C ALA A 585 29.65 37.49 -15.44
N THR A 586 28.53 37.66 -16.16
CA THR A 586 28.49 38.42 -17.42
C THR A 586 28.68 39.91 -17.16
N ALA A 587 28.00 40.46 -16.15
CA ALA A 587 28.11 41.87 -15.78
C ALA A 587 29.46 42.25 -15.15
N SER A 588 30.12 41.33 -14.44
CA SER A 588 31.43 41.57 -13.82
C SER A 588 32.57 41.76 -14.84
N TYR A 589 32.41 41.26 -16.06
CA TYR A 589 33.41 41.36 -17.13
C TYR A 589 33.21 42.56 -18.06
N ASP A 590 32.12 43.33 -17.90
CA ASP A 590 31.90 44.60 -18.61
C ASP A 590 32.77 45.76 -18.07
N VAL A 591 33.70 45.48 -17.13
CA VAL A 591 34.64 46.47 -16.58
C VAL A 591 36.09 46.08 -16.86
N VAL A 592 36.42 45.87 -18.14
CA VAL A 592 37.76 46.19 -18.64
C VAL A 592 37.57 46.87 -20.00
N LYS A 593 37.73 48.19 -19.99
CA LYS A 593 37.83 49.02 -21.19
C LYS A 593 39.03 48.63 -22.04
#